data_AF-A0A544VWI0-F1
#
_entry.id   AF-A0A544VWI0-F1
#
_cell.length_a   1.000
_cell.length_b   1.000
_cell.length_c   1.000
_cell.angle_alpha   90.00
_cell.angle_beta   90.00
_cell.angle_gamma   90.00
#
_symmetry.space_group_name_H-M   'P 1'
#
loop_
_entity.id
_entity.type
_entity.pdbx_description
1 polymer ?
#
loop_
_entity_poly.entity_id
_entity_poly.type
_entity_poly.pdbx_seq_one_letter_code
_entity_poly.pdbx_strand_id
1 'polypeptide(L)' 'MEPSGTGGYADLRRDATEAQLYHVMVRIASLGDVVRSKQAANRPKDQRVLPTLREILSARDENR' A
#
# COMPACT_ATOMS: atom_id res chain seq x y z
N MET A 1 0.76 16.75 -4.70
CA MET A 1 -0.27 15.77 -4.30
C MET A 1 0.47 14.58 -3.74
N GLU A 2 0.23 14.23 -2.47
CA GLU A 2 0.93 13.15 -1.78
C GLU A 2 -0.06 12.12 -1.25
N PRO A 3 0.32 10.83 -1.14
CA PRO A 3 -0.55 9.81 -0.56
C PRO A 3 -0.87 10.16 0.89
N SER A 4 -2.17 10.19 1.25
CA SER A 4 -2.61 10.44 2.63
C SER A 4 -1.95 9.48 3.60
N GLY A 5 -1.57 9.95 4.80
CA GLY A 5 -0.95 9.10 5.83
C GLY A 5 0.47 8.64 5.55
N THR A 6 1.19 9.34 4.66
CA THR A 6 2.59 9.07 4.30
C THR A 6 3.40 10.35 4.36
N GLY A 7 4.73 10.24 4.40
CA GLY A 7 5.65 11.36 4.17
C GLY A 7 5.90 11.66 2.68
N GLY A 8 4.99 11.25 1.79
CA GLY A 8 5.15 11.36 0.34
C GLY A 8 5.78 10.12 -0.30
N TYR A 9 6.10 10.20 -1.60
CA TYR A 9 6.63 9.04 -2.34
C TYR A 9 8.01 8.58 -1.85
N ALA A 10 8.79 9.46 -1.22
CA ALA A 10 10.08 9.09 -0.63
C ALA A 10 9.92 8.14 0.56
N ASP A 11 8.90 8.33 1.40
CA ASP A 11 8.52 7.44 2.50
C ASP A 11 8.17 6.04 1.97
N LEU A 12 7.32 5.98 0.95
CA LEU A 12 6.86 4.72 0.35
C LEU A 12 7.97 3.88 -0.30
N ARG A 13 9.11 4.48 -0.65
CA ARG A 13 10.20 3.75 -1.32
C ARG A 13 10.90 2.74 -0.43
N ARG A 14 10.83 2.89 0.89
CA ARG A 14 11.58 2.06 1.84
C ARG A 14 11.25 0.57 1.69
N ASP A 15 9.95 0.27 1.61
CA ASP A 15 9.43 -1.10 1.59
C ASP A 15 8.79 -1.45 0.22
N ALA A 16 8.99 -0.59 -0.79
CA ALA A 16 8.47 -0.80 -2.13
C ALA A 16 9.18 -1.94 -2.85
N THR A 17 8.42 -2.69 -3.66
CA THR A 17 8.95 -3.72 -4.54
C THR A 17 9.01 -3.21 -5.98
N GLU A 18 10.09 -3.51 -6.69
CA GLU A 18 10.20 -3.20 -8.11
C GLU A 18 9.44 -4.24 -8.95
N ALA A 19 8.66 -3.76 -9.90
CA ALA A 19 7.91 -4.59 -10.82
C ALA A 19 7.97 -4.00 -12.22
N GLN A 20 8.09 -4.87 -13.22
CA GLN A 20 7.96 -4.48 -14.61
C GLN A 20 6.46 -4.42 -14.95
N LEU A 21 5.98 -3.22 -15.29
CA LEU A 21 4.64 -3.03 -15.84
C LEU A 21 4.80 -2.59 -17.30
N TYR A 22 4.40 -3.47 -18.22
CA TYR A 22 4.65 -3.30 -19.65
C TYR A 22 6.15 -3.13 -19.93
N HIS A 23 6.55 -1.98 -20.47
CA HIS A 23 7.94 -1.67 -20.79
C HIS A 23 8.60 -0.74 -19.76
N VAL A 24 7.98 -0.56 -18.58
CA VAL A 24 8.44 0.38 -17.55
C VAL A 24 8.68 -0.33 -16.23
N MET A 25 9.85 -0.10 -15.63
CA MET A 25 10.14 -0.49 -14.27
C MET A 25 9.52 0.53 -13.31
N VAL A 26 8.63 0.06 -12.44
CA VAL A 26 7.96 0.90 -11.43
C VAL A 26 8.19 0.34 -10.04
N ARG A 27 8.08 1.22 -9.03
CA ARG A 27 8.05 0.82 -7.62
C ARG A 27 6.62 0.77 -7.14
N ILE A 28 6.24 -0.38 -6.61
CA ILE A 28 4.93 -0.62 -6.01
C ILE A 28 5.09 -0.54 -4.49
N ALA A 29 4.31 0.33 -3.84
CA ALA A 29 4.31 0.47 -2.40
C ALA A 29 3.95 -0.87 -1.71
N SER A 30 4.48 -1.09 -0.51
CA SER A 30 4.17 -2.30 0.26
C SER A 30 2.68 -2.37 0.60
N LEU A 31 2.16 -3.57 0.86
CA LEU A 31 0.77 -3.73 1.29
C LEU A 31 0.49 -2.99 2.61
N GLY A 32 1.46 -2.98 3.54
CA GLY A 32 1.35 -2.23 4.79
C GLY A 32 1.23 -0.72 4.55
N ASP A 33 2.03 -0.17 3.62
CA ASP A 33 1.93 1.24 3.25
C ASP A 33 0.60 1.58 2.55
N VAL A 34 0.10 0.66 1.71
CA VAL A 34 -1.21 0.83 1.07
C VAL A 34 -2.30 0.86 2.14
N VAL A 35 -2.31 -0.08 3.09
CA VAL A 35 -3.27 -0.07 4.21
C VAL A 35 -3.19 1.22 5.00
N ARG A 36 -1.98 1.67 5.38
CA ARG A 36 -1.75 2.95 6.08
C ARG A 36 -2.36 4.12 5.31
N SER A 37 -2.13 4.18 4.00
CA SER A 37 -2.60 5.30 3.19
C SER A 37 -4.12 5.32 3.01
N LYS A 38 -4.72 4.14 2.80
CA LYS A 38 -6.19 4.00 2.67
C LYS A 38 -6.91 4.31 3.97
N GLN A 39 -6.35 3.88 5.10
CA GLN A 39 -6.87 4.20 6.41
C GLN A 39 -6.84 5.69 6.69
N ALA A 40 -5.75 6.38 6.35
CA ALA A 40 -5.65 7.83 6.50
C ALA A 40 -6.58 8.60 5.56
N ALA A 41 -6.79 8.12 4.34
CA ALA A 41 -7.70 8.75 3.38
C ALA A 41 -9.19 8.60 3.79
N ASN A 42 -9.55 7.47 4.39
CA ASN A 42 -10.87 7.19 4.98
C ASN A 42 -12.08 7.54 4.09
N ARG A 43 -11.99 7.33 2.77
CA ARG A 43 -13.10 7.58 1.84
C ARG A 43 -14.09 6.40 1.86
N PRO A 44 -15.36 6.56 1.45
CA PRO A 44 -16.33 5.45 1.42
C PRO A 44 -15.89 4.22 0.61
N LYS A 45 -15.05 4.40 -0.42
CA LYS A 45 -14.44 3.28 -1.16
C LYS A 45 -13.27 2.63 -0.41
N ASP A 46 -12.51 3.41 0.35
CA ASP A 46 -11.38 2.91 1.12
C ASP A 46 -11.89 2.08 2.32
N GLN A 47 -12.95 2.55 3.00
CA GLN A 47 -13.62 1.81 4.08
C GLN A 47 -14.11 0.41 3.66
N ARG A 48 -14.60 0.27 2.42
CA ARG A 48 -15.07 -1.01 1.89
C ARG A 48 -13.96 -2.01 1.61
N VAL A 49 -12.77 -1.54 1.18
CA VAL A 49 -11.65 -2.41 0.79
C VAL A 49 -10.68 -2.70 1.94
N LEU A 50 -10.62 -1.81 2.94
CA LEU A 50 -9.71 -1.93 4.08
C LEU A 50 -9.78 -3.26 4.84
N PRO A 51 -10.96 -3.86 5.11
CA PRO A 51 -11.05 -5.17 5.76
C PRO A 51 -10.28 -6.25 4.99
N THR A 52 -10.54 -6.38 3.69
CA THR A 52 -9.87 -7.36 2.82
C THR A 52 -8.36 -7.12 2.74
N LEU A 53 -7.91 -5.87 2.65
CA LEU A 53 -6.46 -5.57 2.61
C LEU A 53 -5.76 -5.96 3.92
N ARG A 54 -6.44 -5.80 5.07
CA ARG A 54 -5.90 -6.23 6.37
C ARG A 54 -5.84 -7.74 6.48
N GLU A 55 -6.86 -8.46 6.02
CA GLU A 55 -6.85 -9.93 5.98
C GLU A 55 -5.69 -10.47 5.14
N ILE A 56 -5.46 -9.90 3.94
CA ILE A 56 -4.33 -10.30 3.09
C ILE A 56 -3.00 -9.98 3.76
N LEU A 57 -2.89 -8.86 4.48
CA LEU A 57 -1.68 -8.49 5.19
C LEU A 57 -1.38 -9.48 6.33
N SER A 58 -2.38 -9.78 7.17
CA SER A 58 -2.25 -10.76 8.24
C SER A 58 -1.85 -12.14 7.73
N ALA A 59 -2.50 -12.63 6.66
CA ALA A 59 -2.17 -13.91 6.06
C ALA A 59 -0.74 -13.97 5.47
N ARG A 60 -0.17 -12.84 5.05
CA ARG A 60 1.22 -12.77 4.58
C ARG A 60 2.22 -12.84 5.73
N ASP A 61 1.90 -12.20 6.85
CA ASP A 61 2.76 -12.18 8.03
C ASP A 61 2.82 -13.57 8.70
N GLU A 62 1.72 -14.33 8.66
CA GLU A 62 1.66 -15.71 9.18
C GLU A 62 2.48 -16.71 8.36
N ASN A 63 2.72 -16.42 7.08
CA ASN A 63 3.43 -17.30 6.15
C ASN A 63 4.95 -17.00 6.06
N ARG A 64 5.47 -16.14 6.93
CA ARG A 64 6.87 -15.68 6.92
C ARG A 64 7.65 -16.20 8.11
#